data_AF-A8U3K1-F1
#
_entry.id   AF-A8U3K1-F1
#
_cell.length_a   1.000
_cell.length_b   1.000
_cell.length_c   1.000
_cell.angle_alpha   90.00
_cell.angle_beta   90.00
_cell.angle_gamma   90.00
#
_symmetry.space_group_name_H-M   'P 1'
#
loop_
_entity.id
_entity.type
_entity.pdbx_description
1 polymer ?
#
loop_
_entity_poly.entity_id
_entity_poly.type
_entity_poly.pdbx_seq_one_letter_code
_entity_poly.pdbx_strand_id
1 'polypeptide(L)'
;MSSTLLSLFSQISDPRRDQGKIYPLAPVLLFTVLAMLAGARSYRQVQAFIRTHLDRLNDGFDLSLRRAPAYSTVRFILRGIDAEEMERAFRDHALGLADGPAEGAAIPGAIAIDGKTWCCHVNVPEVAGSMIRA
;
A
#
# COMPACT_ATOMS: atom_id res chain seq x y z
N MET A 1 11.68 -15.46 -1.12
CA MET A 1 12.20 -14.25 -0.45
C MET A 1 11.00 -13.45 0.03
N SER A 2 10.56 -13.67 1.26
CA SER A 2 9.43 -12.92 1.83
C SER A 2 9.82 -11.45 1.92
N SER A 3 9.21 -10.63 1.07
CA SER A 3 9.39 -9.17 1.08
C SER A 3 9.19 -8.63 2.50
N THR A 4 10.13 -7.83 3.01
CA THR A 4 10.21 -7.32 4.39
C THR A 4 8.89 -6.73 4.91
N LEU A 5 8.11 -6.13 4.01
CA LEU A 5 6.82 -5.50 4.28
C LEU A 5 5.69 -6.54 4.49
N LEU A 6 5.71 -7.64 3.74
CA LEU A 6 4.73 -8.74 3.93
C LEU A 6 4.95 -9.45 5.27
N SER A 7 6.21 -9.64 5.68
CA SER A 7 6.55 -10.20 6.99
C SER A 7 6.19 -9.27 8.16
N LEU A 8 6.18 -7.96 7.93
CA LEU A 8 5.69 -6.98 8.90
C LEU A 8 4.18 -7.13 9.08
N PHE A 9 3.42 -7.19 7.99
CA PHE A 9 1.98 -7.35 8.08
C PHE A 9 1.52 -8.70 8.63
N SER A 10 2.33 -9.76 8.52
CA SER A 10 2.01 -11.04 9.14
C SER A 10 2.09 -11.03 10.66
N GLN A 11 2.73 -10.03 11.27
CA GLN A 11 2.81 -9.88 12.72
C GLN A 11 1.56 -9.23 13.33
N ILE A 12 0.74 -8.58 12.50
CA ILE A 12 -0.48 -7.92 12.95
C ILE A 12 -1.56 -8.97 13.22
N SER A 13 -2.17 -8.89 14.40
CA SER A 13 -3.24 -9.77 14.82
C SER A 13 -4.47 -9.59 13.92
N ASP A 14 -5.10 -10.68 13.49
CA ASP A 14 -6.34 -10.63 12.70
C ASP A 14 -7.57 -10.74 13.62
N PRO A 15 -8.29 -9.64 13.89
CA PRO A 15 -9.42 -9.62 14.81
C PRO A 15 -10.69 -10.28 14.22
N ARG A 16 -10.64 -10.74 12.97
CA ARG A 16 -11.76 -11.43 12.33
C ARG A 16 -11.94 -12.83 12.91
N ARG A 17 -13.20 -13.25 13.04
CA ARG A 17 -13.55 -14.64 13.36
C ARG A 17 -13.00 -15.60 12.29
N ASP A 18 -12.50 -16.76 12.72
CA ASP A 18 -11.83 -17.73 11.83
C ASP A 18 -12.73 -18.25 10.69
N GLN A 19 -14.04 -18.33 10.91
CA GLN A 19 -15.02 -18.81 9.93
C GLN A 19 -15.14 -17.93 8.67
N GLY A 20 -14.62 -16.70 8.68
CA GLY A 20 -14.70 -15.75 7.56
C GLY A 20 -13.40 -15.50 6.79
N LYS A 21 -12.32 -16.23 7.10
CA LYS A 21 -10.98 -15.95 6.58
C LYS A 21 -10.74 -16.61 5.20
N ILE A 22 -11.39 -16.06 4.16
CA ILE A 22 -11.10 -16.44 2.76
C ILE A 22 -9.82 -15.74 2.26
N TYR A 23 -9.60 -14.51 2.73
CA TYR A 23 -8.46 -13.67 2.32
C TYR A 23 -7.51 -13.48 3.50
N PRO A 24 -6.24 -13.89 3.37
CA PRO A 24 -5.23 -13.62 4.40
C PRO A 24 -5.04 -12.11 4.60
N LEU A 25 -4.84 -11.69 5.85
CA LEU A 25 -4.77 -10.27 6.22
C LEU A 25 -3.58 -9.56 5.56
N ALA A 26 -2.39 -10.16 5.67
CA ALA A 26 -1.14 -9.53 5.22
C ALA A 26 -1.10 -9.20 3.72
N PRO A 27 -1.49 -10.10 2.79
CA PRO A 27 -1.66 -9.77 1.37
C PRO A 27 -2.65 -8.63 1.10
N VAL A 28 -3.79 -8.62 1.80
CA VAL A 28 -4.81 -7.58 1.59
C VAL A 28 -4.27 -6.21 2.01
N LEU A 29 -3.56 -6.14 3.13
CA LEU A 29 -2.91 -4.93 3.60
C LEU A 29 -1.86 -4.43 2.62
N LEU A 30 -0.97 -5.34 2.20
CA LEU A 30 0.05 -5.06 1.20
C LEU A 30 -0.54 -4.50 -0.08
N PHE A 31 -1.53 -5.17 -0.66
CA PHE A 31 -2.12 -4.71 -1.90
C PHE A 31 -2.86 -3.38 -1.74
N THR A 32 -3.42 -3.13 -0.56
CA THR A 32 -4.06 -1.85 -0.26
C THR A 32 -3.04 -0.72 -0.23
N VAL A 33 -1.88 -0.93 0.40
CA VAL A 33 -0.78 0.04 0.39
C VAL A 33 -0.27 0.27 -1.04
N LEU A 34 -0.01 -0.80 -1.80
CA LEU A 34 0.42 -0.68 -3.20
C LEU A 34 -0.60 0.08 -4.06
N ALA A 35 -1.90 -0.18 -3.85
CA ALA A 35 -2.96 0.55 -4.54
C ALA A 35 -2.94 2.04 -4.18
N MET A 36 -2.76 2.39 -2.91
CA MET A 36 -2.67 3.79 -2.47
C MET A 36 -1.45 4.50 -3.06
N LEU A 37 -0.29 3.82 -3.12
CA LEU A 37 0.92 4.32 -3.78
C LEU A 37 0.72 4.52 -5.29
N ALA A 38 -0.09 3.66 -5.92
CA ALA A 38 -0.53 3.82 -7.30
C ALA A 38 -1.64 4.87 -7.50
N GLY A 39 -2.04 5.59 -6.45
CA GLY A 39 -3.00 6.69 -6.52
C GLY A 39 -4.46 6.31 -6.21
N ALA A 40 -4.73 5.11 -5.68
CA ALA A 40 -6.08 4.76 -5.23
C ALA A 40 -6.47 5.56 -3.97
N ARG A 41 -7.62 6.23 -4.04
CA ARG A 41 -8.19 7.06 -2.95
C ARG A 41 -9.51 6.51 -2.40
N SER A 42 -9.96 5.36 -2.89
CA SER A 42 -11.21 4.73 -2.46
C SER A 42 -11.11 3.21 -2.45
N TYR A 43 -11.91 2.55 -1.62
CA TYR A 43 -11.99 1.08 -1.56
C TYR A 43 -12.33 0.44 -2.92
N ARG A 44 -13.12 1.14 -3.75
CA ARG A 44 -13.45 0.68 -5.11
C ARG A 44 -12.24 0.73 -6.04
N GLN A 45 -11.43 1.79 -5.94
CA GLN A 45 -10.18 1.90 -6.69
C GLN A 45 -9.15 0.88 -6.20
N VAL A 46 -9.07 0.60 -4.91
CA VAL A 46 -8.23 -0.48 -4.36
C VAL A 46 -8.66 -1.83 -4.95
N GLN A 47 -9.96 -2.15 -4.91
CA GLN A 47 -10.47 -3.37 -5.55
C GLN A 47 -10.13 -3.42 -7.04
N ALA A 48 -10.29 -2.31 -7.77
CA ALA A 48 -9.97 -2.24 -9.20
C ALA A 48 -8.48 -2.49 -9.45
N PHE A 49 -7.60 -1.87 -8.67
CA PHE A 49 -6.16 -2.06 -8.73
C PHE A 49 -5.77 -3.53 -8.52
N ILE A 50 -6.29 -4.16 -7.46
CA ILE A 50 -6.02 -5.56 -7.14
C ILE A 50 -6.51 -6.47 -8.27
N ARG A 51 -7.72 -6.22 -8.78
CA ARG A 51 -8.29 -7.02 -9.87
C ARG A 51 -7.46 -6.93 -11.15
N THR A 52 -6.98 -5.74 -11.49
CA THR A 52 -6.19 -5.53 -12.72
C THR A 52 -4.79 -6.13 -12.63
N HIS A 53 -4.18 -6.15 -11.44
CA HIS A 53 -2.80 -6.59 -11.25
C HIS A 53 -2.68 -7.93 -10.52
N LEU A 54 -3.78 -8.68 -10.37
CA LEU A 54 -3.84 -9.86 -9.49
C LEU A 54 -2.76 -10.89 -9.80
N ASP A 55 -2.58 -11.23 -11.08
CA ASP A 55 -1.59 -12.23 -11.50
C ASP A 55 -0.17 -11.77 -11.17
N ARG A 56 0.17 -10.51 -11.48
CA ARG A 56 1.48 -9.92 -11.16
C ARG A 56 1.74 -9.84 -9.65
N LEU A 57 0.70 -9.53 -8.87
CA LEU A 57 0.78 -9.46 -7.41
C LEU A 57 0.95 -10.85 -6.81
N ASN A 58 0.29 -11.86 -7.37
CA ASN A 58 0.46 -13.25 -6.98
C ASN A 58 1.90 -13.73 -7.27
N ASP A 59 2.39 -13.51 -8.49
CA ASP A 59 3.74 -13.90 -8.89
C ASP A 59 4.82 -13.16 -8.09
N GLY A 60 4.64 -11.85 -7.86
CA GLY A 60 5.63 -11.01 -7.20
C GLY A 60 5.78 -11.27 -5.70
N PHE A 61 4.77 -11.83 -5.05
CA PHE A 61 4.76 -12.08 -3.60
C PHE A 61 4.60 -13.56 -3.23
N ASP A 62 4.68 -14.47 -4.22
CA ASP A 62 4.49 -15.92 -4.05
C ASP A 62 3.13 -16.25 -3.38
N LEU A 63 2.07 -15.60 -3.88
CA LEU A 63 0.70 -15.75 -3.39
C LEU A 63 -0.18 -16.42 -4.44
N SER A 64 -1.22 -17.14 -4.01
CA SER A 64 -2.13 -17.86 -4.90
C SER A 64 -3.59 -17.42 -4.71
N LEU A 65 -3.86 -16.12 -4.76
CA LEU A 65 -5.22 -15.60 -4.62
C LEU A 65 -6.00 -15.80 -5.92
N ARG A 66 -7.06 -16.61 -5.85
CA ARG A 66 -7.90 -16.93 -7.02
C ARG A 66 -8.68 -15.73 -7.58
N ARG A 67 -9.02 -14.77 -6.74
CA ARG A 67 -9.83 -13.60 -7.11
C ARG A 67 -9.47 -12.41 -6.24
N ALA A 68 -9.62 -11.20 -6.77
CA ALA A 68 -9.53 -9.99 -5.97
C ALA A 68 -10.69 -9.91 -4.94
N PRO A 69 -10.41 -9.52 -3.68
CA PRO A 69 -11.44 -9.29 -2.68
C PRO A 69 -12.39 -8.19 -3.12
N ALA A 70 -13.67 -8.31 -2.74
CA ALA A 70 -14.65 -7.25 -2.99
C ALA A 70 -14.33 -6.00 -2.15
N TYR A 71 -14.75 -4.82 -2.60
CA TYR A 71 -14.56 -3.57 -1.84
C TYR A 71 -15.14 -3.65 -0.43
N SER A 72 -16.23 -4.41 -0.24
CA SER A 72 -16.83 -4.66 1.08
C SER A 72 -15.86 -5.44 1.96
N THR A 73 -15.26 -6.51 1.44
CA THR A 73 -14.25 -7.31 2.14
C THR A 73 -13.04 -6.46 2.54
N VAL A 74 -12.49 -5.67 1.60
CA VAL A 74 -11.37 -4.76 1.89
C VAL A 74 -11.76 -3.77 2.99
N ARG A 75 -12.96 -3.16 2.88
CA ARG A 75 -13.46 -2.23 3.89
C ARG A 75 -13.63 -2.87 5.27
N PHE A 76 -14.17 -4.08 5.34
CA PHE A 76 -14.37 -4.79 6.61
C PHE A 76 -13.05 -5.15 7.26
N ILE A 77 -12.08 -5.59 6.46
CA ILE A 77 -10.72 -5.88 6.93
C ILE A 77 -10.10 -4.61 7.50
N LEU A 78 -10.02 -3.54 6.72
CA LEU A 78 -9.39 -2.29 7.17
C LEU A 78 -10.06 -1.66 8.38
N ARG A 79 -11.39 -1.76 8.51
CA ARG A 79 -12.11 -1.28 9.69
C ARG A 79 -11.90 -2.14 10.94
N GLY A 80 -11.54 -3.40 10.77
CA GLY A 80 -11.33 -4.31 11.88
C GLY A 80 -9.97 -4.14 12.54
N ILE A 81 -8.98 -3.62 11.80
CA ILE A 81 -7.59 -3.52 12.26
C ILE A 81 -7.47 -2.46 13.36
N ASP A 82 -6.72 -2.81 14.40
CA ASP A 82 -6.29 -1.86 15.41
C ASP A 82 -5.24 -0.91 14.80
N ALA A 83 -5.59 0.36 14.71
CA ALA A 83 -4.73 1.39 14.15
C ALA A 83 -3.45 1.57 14.98
N GLU A 84 -3.50 1.39 16.29
CA GLU A 84 -2.34 1.53 17.17
C GLU A 84 -1.36 0.36 17.01
N GLU A 85 -1.88 -0.86 16.83
CA GLU A 85 -1.06 -2.05 16.54
C GLU A 85 -0.37 -1.91 15.18
N MET A 86 -1.12 -1.46 14.17
CA MET A 86 -0.57 -1.19 12.84
C MET A 86 0.50 -0.09 12.89
N GLU A 87 0.23 1.04 13.56
CA GLU A 87 1.20 2.12 13.72
C GLU A 87 2.48 1.65 14.42
N ARG A 88 2.36 0.88 15.51
CA ARG A 88 3.52 0.32 16.22
C ARG A 88 4.36 -0.57 15.32
N ALA A 89 3.75 -1.50 14.59
CA ALA A 89 4.47 -2.38 13.67
C ALA A 89 5.23 -1.60 12.59
N PHE A 90 4.62 -0.52 12.06
CA PHE A 90 5.30 0.37 11.10
C PHE A 90 6.42 1.18 11.74
N ARG A 91 6.21 1.69 12.96
CA ARG A 91 7.20 2.48 13.69
C ARG A 91 8.44 1.66 14.01
N ASP A 92 8.27 0.44 14.52
CA ASP A 92 9.37 -0.46 14.86
C ASP A 92 10.18 -0.83 13.62
N HIS A 93 9.50 -1.04 12.49
CA HIS A 93 10.17 -1.27 11.21
C HIS A 93 10.93 -0.04 10.71
N ALA A 94 10.34 1.16 10.83
CA ALA A 94 11.00 2.40 10.43
C ALA A 94 12.25 2.69 11.27
N LEU A 95 12.22 2.37 12.57
CA LEU A 95 13.40 2.44 13.44
C LEU A 95 14.49 1.47 12.96
N GLY A 96 14.13 0.23 12.65
CA GLY A 96 15.07 -0.75 12.10
C GLY A 96 15.66 -0.37 10.74
N LEU A 97 14.98 0.46 9.95
CA LEU A 97 15.53 1.04 8.71
C LEU A 97 16.50 2.21 8.98
N ALA A 98 16.34 2.94 10.08
CA ALA A 98 17.22 4.03 10.46
C ALA A 98 18.58 3.54 10.98
N ASP A 99 18.63 2.32 11.53
CA ASP A 99 19.83 1.71 12.13
C ASP A 99 20.68 0.88 11.14
N GLY A 100 20.30 0.80 9.86
CA GLY A 100 21.06 0.06 8.83
C GLY A 100 22.33 0.79 8.39
N PRO A 101 23.43 0.09 8.06
CA PRO A 101 24.63 0.73 7.53
C PRO A 101 24.28 1.42 6.21
N ALA A 102 24.52 2.73 6.15
CA ALA A 102 24.40 3.54 4.95
C ALA A 102 25.46 3.14 3.92
N GLU A 103 25.33 1.95 3.32
CA GLU A 103 26.17 1.55 2.20
C GLU A 103 25.65 2.23 0.92
N GLY A 104 26.20 3.41 0.64
CA GLY A 104 26.46 3.83 -0.74
C GLY A 104 25.38 4.60 -1.49
N ALA A 105 24.32 5.08 -0.85
CA ALA A 105 23.42 6.08 -1.45
C ALA A 105 23.21 7.24 -0.49
N ALA A 106 23.69 8.42 -0.87
CA ALA A 106 23.46 9.67 -0.16
C ALA A 106 21.96 10.03 -0.19
N ILE A 107 21.20 9.45 0.74
CA ILE A 107 19.88 9.94 1.11
C ILE A 107 19.93 10.08 2.65
N PRO A 108 19.95 11.31 3.19
CA PRO A 108 19.92 11.50 4.64
C PRO A 108 18.67 10.87 5.23
N GLY A 109 18.83 10.23 6.40
CA GLY A 109 17.78 9.55 7.19
C GLY A 109 16.71 10.49 7.76
N ALA A 110 16.03 11.22 6.89
CA ALA A 110 14.82 11.98 7.19
C ALA A 110 14.06 12.24 5.88
N ILE A 111 13.07 11.39 5.58
CA ILE A 111 12.10 11.67 4.52
C ILE A 111 10.96 12.48 5.14
N ALA A 112 10.94 13.79 4.90
CA ALA A 112 9.81 14.62 5.26
C ALA A 112 8.60 14.29 4.36
N ILE A 113 7.67 13.47 4.84
CA ILE A 113 6.37 13.24 4.19
C ILE A 113 5.42 14.34 4.70
N ASP A 114 5.56 15.56 4.18
CA ASP A 114 4.62 16.64 4.47
C ASP A 114 3.29 16.36 3.74
N GLY A 115 2.26 15.95 4.49
CA GLY A 115 0.96 15.50 3.99
C GLY A 115 0.09 16.56 3.30
N LYS A 116 0.66 17.66 2.80
CA LYS A 116 -0.09 18.76 2.18
C LYS A 116 -0.66 18.43 0.80
N THR A 117 -0.28 17.30 0.18
CA THR A 117 -0.70 16.98 -1.19
C THR A 117 -2.14 16.43 -1.31
N TRP A 118 -2.88 16.21 -0.21
CA TRP A 118 -4.26 15.68 -0.28
C TRP A 118 -5.37 16.74 -0.40
N CYS A 119 -5.04 18.04 -0.47
CA CYS A 119 -6.04 19.12 -0.65
C CYS A 119 -5.88 19.97 -1.92
N CYS A 120 -4.91 19.73 -2.80
CA CYS A 120 -4.82 20.51 -4.04
C CYS A 120 -5.65 19.86 -5.16
N HIS A 121 -6.88 20.36 -5.33
CA HIS A 121 -7.65 20.26 -6.57
C HIS A 121 -6.83 20.88 -7.72
N VAL A 122 -6.10 20.06 -8.48
CA VAL A 122 -5.41 20.53 -9.70
C VAL A 122 -6.41 20.53 -10.84
N ASN A 123 -6.97 21.71 -11.12
CA ASN A 123 -7.47 22.06 -12.43
C ASN A 123 -6.23 22.20 -13.34
N VAL A 124 -6.06 21.31 -14.31
CA VAL A 124 -4.98 21.41 -15.31
C VAL A 124 -5.49 22.32 -16.43
N PRO A 125 -4.94 23.53 -16.65
CA PRO A 125 -5.16 24.21 -17.91
C PRO A 125 -4.32 23.50 -18.99
N GLU A 126 -5.02 23.10 -20.05
CA GLU A 126 -4.49 22.56 -21.30
C GLU A 126 -3.49 23.56 -21.90
N VAL A 127 -2.21 23.17 -22.00
CA VAL A 127 -1.21 23.96 -22.72
C VAL A 127 -1.29 23.56 -24.18
N ALA A 128 -2.08 24.31 -24.95
CA ALA A 128 -2.05 24.30 -26.40
C ALA A 128 -0.67 24.78 -26.89
N GLY A 129 -0.08 24.00 -27.80
CA GLY A 129 1.22 24.28 -28.39
C GLY A 129 1.20 25.37 -29.47
N SER A 130 2.40 25.83 -29.83
CA SER A 130 2.79 26.25 -31.19
C SER A 130 4.30 26.59 -31.18
N MET A 131 5.20 25.68 -31.56
CA MET A 131 5.93 25.69 -32.84
C MET A 131 5.63 26.86 -33.78
N ILE A 132 6.58 27.78 -34.01
CA ILE A 132 7.06 28.43 -35.28
C ILE A 132 8.28 29.29 -34.83
N ARG A 133 9.57 29.04 -35.09
CA ARG A 133 10.45 28.92 -36.29
C ARG A 133 10.58 30.19 -37.17
N ALA A 134 11.80 30.74 -37.17
CA ALA A 134 12.39 31.79 -38.03
C ALA A 134 11.99 33.24 -37.73
#